data_AF-A0A7V9LTL3-F1
#
_entry.id   AF-A0A7V9LTL3-F1
#
_cell.length_a   1.000
_cell.length_b   1.000
_cell.length_c   1.000
_cell.angle_alpha   90.00
_cell.angle_beta   90.00
_cell.angle_gamma   90.00
#
_symmetry.space_group_name_H-M   'P 1'
#
loop_
_entity.id
_entity.type
_entity.pdbx_description
1 polymer ?
#
loop_
_entity_poly.entity_id
_entity_poly.type
_entity_poly.pdbx_seq_one_letter_code
_entity_poly.pdbx_strand_id
1 'polypeptide(L)' 'MRDGPAAALSIVDQLKTRPTLQRYHLLPAVRADLLAKLDRTEEARAEYQRAAALTANERERRTLLRRAAACTS' A
#
# COMPACT_ATOMS: atom_id res chain seq x y z
N MET A 1 -20.22 10.99 -7.33
CA MET A 1 -19.70 9.99 -6.38
C MET A 1 -18.26 9.74 -6.75
N ARG A 2 -17.30 10.18 -5.92
CA ARG A 2 -15.90 9.79 -6.09
C ARG A 2 -15.69 8.76 -5.00
N ASP A 3 -15.88 7.49 -5.36
CA ASP A 3 -15.91 6.39 -4.41
C ASP A 3 -14.75 6.52 -3.43
N GLY A 4 -15.08 6.71 -2.15
CA GLY A 4 -14.13 7.11 -1.13
C GLY A 4 -12.99 6.09 -0.97
N PRO A 5 -11.94 6.43 -0.20
CA PRO A 5 -10.78 5.56 -0.01
C PRO A 5 -11.13 4.13 0.42
N ALA A 6 -12.26 3.92 1.10
CA ALA A 6 -12.76 2.60 1.47
C ALA A 6 -13.22 1.73 0.28
N ALA A 7 -13.92 2.33 -0.69
CA ALA A 7 -14.37 1.63 -1.88
C ALA A 7 -13.19 1.28 -2.80
N ALA A 8 -12.24 2.21 -2.94
CA ALA A 8 -10.98 1.95 -3.63
C ALA A 8 -10.18 0.82 -2.96
N LEU A 9 -10.16 0.76 -1.62
CA LEU A 9 -9.47 -0.29 -0.88
C LEU A 9 -10.09 -1.66 -1.15
N SER A 10 -11.42 -1.76 -1.20
CA SER A 10 -12.11 -3.01 -1.51
C SER A 10 -11.78 -3.53 -2.92
N ILE A 11 -11.68 -2.63 -3.91
CA ILE A 11 -11.26 -2.99 -5.28
C ILE A 11 -9.82 -3.50 -5.28
N VAL A 12 -8.91 -2.79 -4.58
CA VAL A 12 -7.50 -3.18 -4.47
C VAL A 12 -7.33 -4.54 -3.78
N ASP A 13 -8.10 -4.80 -2.72
CA ASP A 13 -8.09 -6.10 -2.02
C ASP A 13 -8.61 -7.24 -2.92
N GLN A 14 -9.63 -7.00 -3.76
CA GLN A 14 -10.05 -7.96 -4.77
C GLN A 14 -8.95 -8.22 -5.81
N LEU A 15 -8.20 -7.19 -6.22
CA LEU A 15 -7.11 -7.35 -7.19
C LEU A 15 -5.93 -8.15 -6.62
N LYS A 16 -5.69 -8.15 -5.30
CA LYS A 16 -4.66 -9.01 -4.66
C LYS A 16 -4.90 -10.50 -4.89
N THR A 17 -6.15 -10.91 -5.09
CA THR A 17 -6.50 -12.32 -5.37
C THR A 17 -6.08 -12.79 -6.76
N ARG A 18 -5.70 -11.87 -7.67
CA ARG A 18 -5.29 -12.18 -9.04
C ARG A 18 -3.76 -12.36 -9.11
N PRO A 19 -3.24 -13.58 -9.34
CA PRO A 19 -1.79 -13.87 -9.32
C PRO A 19 -0.99 -13.11 -10.39
N THR A 20 -1.62 -12.70 -11.49
CA THR A 20 -1.00 -11.87 -12.55
C THR A 20 -0.69 -10.45 -12.09
N LEU A 21 -1.40 -9.94 -11.07
CA LEU A 21 -1.22 -8.60 -10.52
C LEU A 21 -0.37 -8.60 -9.24
N GLN A 22 -0.13 -9.75 -8.62
CA GLN A 22 0.73 -9.87 -7.43
C GLN A 22 2.19 -9.45 -7.68
N ARG A 23 2.65 -9.50 -8.94
CA ARG A 23 3.99 -9.02 -9.34
C ARG A 23 4.07 -7.51 -9.55
N TYR A 24 2.94 -6.80 -9.55
CA TYR A 24 2.95 -5.34 -9.52
C TYR A 24 3.18 -4.87 -8.08
N HIS A 25 4.44 -4.57 -7.75
CA HIS A 25 4.87 -3.93 -6.51
C HIS A 25 4.09 -2.64 -6.17
N LEU A 26 3.43 -2.05 -7.17
CA LEU A 26 2.52 -0.90 -7.00
C LEU A 26 1.24 -1.22 -6.22
N LEU A 27 0.75 -2.47 -6.22
CA LEU A 27 -0.46 -2.85 -5.50
C LEU A 27 -0.37 -2.69 -3.97
N PRO A 28 0.66 -3.21 -3.28
CA PRO A 28 0.81 -2.98 -1.84
C PRO A 28 1.08 -1.50 -1.51
N ALA A 29 1.75 -0.74 -2.39
CA ALA A 29 1.94 0.70 -2.18
C ALA A 29 0.61 1.47 -2.23
N VAL A 30 -0.24 1.21 -3.23
CA VAL A 30 -1.57 1.83 -3.34
C VAL A 30 -2.47 1.43 -2.17
N ARG A 31 -2.43 0.16 -1.74
CA ARG A 31 -3.17 -0.30 -0.56
C ARG A 31 -2.75 0.49 0.69
N ALA A 32 -1.45 0.68 0.89
CA ALA A 32 -0.92 1.44 2.02
C ALA A 32 -1.37 2.91 2.00
N ASP A 33 -1.34 3.56 0.83
CA ASP A 33 -1.85 4.93 0.66
C ASP A 33 -3.35 5.05 1.00
N LEU A 34 -4.16 4.05 0.63
CA LEU A 34 -5.59 4.02 0.92
C LEU A 34 -5.88 3.77 2.41
N LEU A 35 -5.12 2.87 3.05
CA LEU A 35 -5.23 2.61 4.48
C LEU A 35 -4.83 3.82 5.32
N ALA A 36 -3.77 4.54 4.92
CA ALA A 36 -3.35 5.78 5.58
C ALA A 36 -4.44 6.86 5.50
N LYS A 37 -5.18 6.94 4.38
CA LYS A 37 -6.33 7.86 4.22
C LYS A 37 -7.57 7.45 5.01
N LEU A 38 -7.60 6.24 5.55
CA LEU A 38 -8.68 5.71 6.37
C LEU A 38 -8.31 5.67 7.86
N ASP A 39 -7.23 6.35 8.26
CA ASP A 39 -6.66 6.31 9.63
C ASP A 39 -6.26 4.89 10.10
N ARG A 40 -6.13 3.93 9.16
CA ARG A 40 -5.65 2.56 9.43
C ARG A 40 -4.13 2.50 9.35
N THR A 41 -3.47 3.28 10.21
CA THR A 41 -2.03 3.56 10.18
C THR A 41 -1.16 2.31 10.37
N GLU A 42 -1.54 1.39 11.28
CA GLU A 42 -0.79 0.14 11.48
C GLU A 42 -0.80 -0.76 10.24
N GLU A 43 -1.95 -0.91 9.60
CA GLU A 43 -2.09 -1.69 8.37
C GLU A 43 -1.39 -1.02 7.19
N ALA A 44 -1.46 0.30 7.10
CA ALA A 44 -0.73 1.08 6.10
C ALA A 44 0.78 0.85 6.21
N ARG A 45 1.31 0.91 7.44
CA ARG A 45 2.73 0.67 7.73
C ARG A 45 3.17 -0.73 7.28
N ALA A 46 2.40 -1.76 7.60
CA ALA A 46 2.72 -3.14 7.21
C ALA A 46 2.76 -3.32 5.68
N GLU A 47 1.83 -2.70 4.95
CA GLU A 47 1.82 -2.79 3.48
C GLU A 47 2.94 -1.97 2.84
N TYR A 48 3.30 -0.80 3.38
CA TYR A 48 4.49 -0.07 2.93
C TYR A 48 5.78 -0.88 3.11
N GLN A 49 5.93 -1.61 4.22
CA GLN A 49 7.07 -2.49 4.45
C GLN A 49 7.11 -3.65 3.44
N ARG A 50 5.95 -4.27 3.14
CA ARG A 50 5.84 -5.28 2.07
C ARG A 50 6.22 -4.72 0.70
N ALA A 51 5.71 -3.55 0.33
CA ALA A 51 6.05 -2.90 -0.93
C ALA A 51 7.57 -2.63 -1.01
N ALA A 52 8.17 -2.17 0.10
CA ALA A 52 9.60 -1.91 0.22
C ALA A 52 10.46 -3.18 0.08
N ALA A 53 9.95 -4.35 0.49
CA ALA A 53 10.62 -5.63 0.34
C ALA A 53 10.53 -6.21 -1.08
N LEU A 54 9.49 -5.84 -1.85
CA LEU A 54 9.25 -6.34 -3.20
C LEU A 54 9.91 -5.50 -4.31
N THR A 55 10.23 -4.23 -4.03
CA THR A 55 10.93 -3.38 -5.00
C THR A 55 12.43 -3.63 -4.98
N ALA A 56 13.02 -3.83 -6.15
CA ALA A 56 14.47 -3.91 -6.33
C ALA A 56 15.13 -2.50 -6.41
N ASN A 57 14.32 -1.43 -6.43
CA ASN A 57 14.81 -0.07 -6.53
C ASN A 57 15.03 0.53 -5.13
N GLU A 58 16.29 0.77 -4.77
CA GLU A 58 16.66 1.28 -3.45
C GLU A 58 16.08 2.67 -3.14
N ARG A 59 15.94 3.54 -4.15
CA ARG A 59 15.32 4.87 -3.99
C ARG A 59 13.83 4.75 -3.66
N GLU A 60 13.15 3.81 -4.30
CA GLU A 60 11.73 3.53 -4.08
C GLU A 60 11.52 2.88 -2.71
N ARG A 61 12.35 1.88 -2.38
CA ARG A 61 12.38 1.24 -1.05
C ARG A 61 12.51 2.27 0.07
N ARG A 62 13.47 3.20 -0.03
CA ARG A 62 13.66 4.26 0.96
C ARG A 62 12.45 5.19 1.07
N THR A 63 11.78 5.47 -0.05
CA THR A 63 10.56 6.29 -0.06
C THR A 63 9.40 5.59 0.65
N LEU A 64 9.21 4.30 0.38
CA LEU A 64 8.18 3.48 1.02
C LEU A 64 8.44 3.34 2.53
N LEU A 65 9.68 3.10 2.95
CA LEU A 65 10.05 3.03 4.38
C LEU A 65 9.85 4.37 5.11
N ARG A 66 10.13 5.51 4.46
CA ARG A 66 9.82 6.83 5.05
C ARG A 66 8.32 7.02 5.25
N ARG A 67 7.49 6.60 4.28
CA ARG A 67 6.03 6.65 4.44
C ARG A 67 5.55 5.72 5.55
N ALA A 68 6.10 4.52 5.66
CA ALA A 68 5.82 3.59 6.75
C ALA A 68 6.14 4.21 8.13
N ALA A 69 7.25 4.94 8.23
CA ALA A 69 7.66 5.63 9.45
C ALA A 69 6.79 6.86 9.76
N ALA A 70 6.23 7.52 8.74
CA ALA A 70 5.29 8.64 8.90
C ALA A 70 3.89 8.18 9.33
N CYS A 71 3.54 6.91 9.16
CA CYS A 71 2.32 6.29 9.69
C CYS A 71 2.48 5.96 11.18
N THR A 72 2.70 6.98 12.01
CA THR A 72 2.62 6.90 13.47
C THR A 72 1.24 7.36 13.93
N SER A 73 0.58 6.53 14.72
CA SER A 73 -0.63 6.83 15.51
C SER A 73 -0.37 7.93 16.53
#